data_AF-A0A9E0PBT6-F1
#
_entry.id   AF-A0A9E0PBT6-F1
#
_cell.length_a   1.000
_cell.length_b   1.000
_cell.length_c   1.000
_cell.angle_alpha   90.00
_cell.angle_beta   90.00
_cell.angle_gamma   90.00
#
_symmetry.space_group_name_H-M   'P 1'
#
loop_
_entity.id
_entity.type
_entity.pdbx_description
1 polymer ?
#
loop_
_entity_poly.entity_id
_entity_poly.type
_entity_poly.pdbx_seq_one_letter_code
_entity_poly.pdbx_strand_id
1 'polypeptide(L)'
;MDQPQIDSLRQLLDNQGWRLRFPDPLEEEFQQDYTQRYHSHMLIAGFLGVLSILACGVIDPFWMPEQAEELWRLRLLTTVPVLIILMISKTRLAMNYMQPIVAACACLFVAGVIAISLKATAPFNYFYASSITVVMLVVFVLSRLQFMWGCLAAAIMMVIVNAGYTLGQTDLKMLVAINFISIISVVFSLLGTFLVERGLRQNYLQSRLLSFENHDLGEANLRLQYLTAIDGLTLIANRRSMDVNLTTEWQRALRKREPLGVVMIDVDHFKLFNDTYGHQAGDECLREVAGALKDFARRPG
;
A
#
# COMPACT_ATOMS: atom_id res chain seq x y z
N MET A 1 -14.76 13.34 9.06
CA MET A 1 -14.21 14.38 8.16
C MET A 1 -15.37 15.23 7.71
N ASP A 2 -15.18 16.54 7.56
CA ASP A 2 -16.24 17.43 7.08
C ASP A 2 -16.47 17.21 5.58
N GLN A 3 -17.73 17.33 5.12
CA GLN A 3 -18.13 17.25 3.70
C GLN A 3 -17.15 17.93 2.72
N PRO A 4 -16.66 19.16 2.97
CA PRO A 4 -15.67 19.82 2.09
C PRO A 4 -14.36 19.04 1.90
N GLN A 5 -13.92 18.24 2.87
CA GLN A 5 -12.71 17.43 2.71
C GLN A 5 -12.94 16.25 1.75
N ILE A 6 -14.13 15.64 1.78
CA ILE A 6 -14.50 14.56 0.85
C ILE A 6 -14.57 15.10 -0.58
N ASP A 7 -15.20 16.26 -0.74
CA ASP A 7 -15.33 16.92 -2.04
C ASP A 7 -13.95 17.29 -2.59
N SER A 8 -13.02 17.74 -1.74
CA SER A 8 -11.62 17.99 -2.14
C SER A 8 -10.89 16.72 -2.61
N LEU A 9 -11.11 15.58 -1.94
CA LEU A 9 -10.52 14.30 -2.34
C LEU A 9 -11.10 13.80 -3.66
N ARG A 10 -12.41 13.95 -3.86
CA ARG A 10 -13.09 13.62 -5.13
C ARG A 10 -12.58 14.50 -6.26
N GLN A 11 -12.44 15.80 -6.03
CA GLN A 11 -11.88 16.73 -7.03
C GLN A 11 -10.43 16.36 -7.39
N LEU A 12 -9.61 15.95 -6.42
CA LEU A 12 -8.26 15.47 -6.68
C LEU A 12 -8.22 14.15 -7.45
N LEU A 13 -9.17 13.24 -7.20
CA LEU A 13 -9.29 11.98 -7.91
C LEU A 13 -9.71 12.19 -9.38
N ASP A 14 -10.66 13.11 -9.60
CA ASP A 14 -11.17 13.46 -10.92
C ASP A 14 -10.19 14.31 -11.74
N ASN A 15 -9.21 14.93 -11.08
CA ASN A 15 -8.19 15.72 -11.75
C ASN A 15 -7.30 14.82 -12.63
N GLN A 16 -7.53 14.85 -13.94
CA GLN A 16 -6.73 14.11 -14.91
C GLN A 16 -5.40 14.80 -15.29
N GLY A 17 -5.02 15.87 -14.61
CA GLY A 17 -3.79 16.62 -14.88
C GLY A 17 -2.49 15.82 -14.72
N TRP A 18 -1.39 16.43 -15.16
CA TRP A 18 -0.03 15.85 -15.11
C TRP A 18 0.69 16.05 -13.78
N ARG A 19 0.06 16.75 -12.82
CA ARG A 19 0.66 17.06 -11.52
C ARG A 19 0.47 15.89 -10.57
N LEU A 20 1.58 15.26 -10.18
CA LEU A 20 1.57 14.12 -9.25
C LEU A 20 1.47 14.55 -7.78
N ARG A 21 2.17 15.61 -7.37
CA ARG A 21 2.27 16.00 -5.97
C ARG A 21 0.94 16.54 -5.44
N PHE A 22 0.49 16.02 -4.31
CA PHE A 22 -0.67 16.47 -3.55
C PHE A 22 -0.41 17.80 -2.83
N PRO A 23 -1.46 18.48 -2.32
CA PRO A 23 -1.31 19.55 -1.35
C PRO A 23 -0.58 19.05 -0.09
N ASP A 24 0.24 19.90 0.53
CA ASP A 24 1.23 19.50 1.55
C ASP A 24 0.71 18.59 2.70
N PRO A 25 -0.43 18.86 3.37
CA PRO A 25 -0.88 17.98 4.46
C PRO A 25 -1.25 16.57 3.96
N LEU A 26 -1.77 16.45 2.74
CA LEU A 26 -2.10 15.16 2.13
C LEU A 26 -0.86 14.47 1.55
N GLU A 27 0.12 15.25 1.07
CA GLU A 27 1.39 14.72 0.58
C GLU A 27 2.20 14.08 1.71
N GLU A 28 2.29 14.72 2.88
CA GLU A 28 2.99 14.14 4.04
C GLU A 28 2.39 12.80 4.46
N GLU A 29 1.05 12.74 4.52
CA GLU A 29 0.32 11.52 4.86
C GLU A 29 0.54 10.41 3.82
N PHE A 30 0.49 10.77 2.54
CA PHE A 30 0.80 9.86 1.44
C PHE A 30 2.24 9.34 1.54
N GLN A 31 3.23 10.19 1.81
CA GLN A 31 4.63 9.76 1.90
C GLN A 31 4.87 8.81 3.09
N GLN A 32 4.16 9.01 4.20
CA GLN A 32 4.19 8.11 5.36
C GLN A 32 3.58 6.74 5.02
N ASP A 33 2.36 6.68 4.47
CA ASP A 33 1.73 5.43 4.03
C ASP A 33 2.57 4.72 2.96
N TYR A 34 3.07 5.48 1.98
CA TYR A 34 3.91 4.98 0.90
C TYR A 34 5.18 4.31 1.42
N THR A 35 5.92 5.01 2.28
CA THR A 35 7.16 4.49 2.86
C THR A 35 6.87 3.24 3.69
N GLN A 36 5.83 3.27 4.54
CA GLN A 36 5.47 2.12 5.38
C GLN A 36 5.06 0.90 4.54
N ARG A 37 4.31 1.10 3.45
CA ARG A 37 3.77 0.02 2.60
C ARG A 37 4.82 -0.56 1.65
N TYR A 38 5.71 0.28 1.11
CA TYR A 38 6.62 -0.11 0.04
C TYR A 38 8.09 -0.26 0.44
N HIS A 39 8.46 0.03 1.69
CA HIS A 39 9.83 -0.13 2.19
C HIS A 39 10.42 -1.52 1.90
N SER A 40 9.72 -2.60 2.27
CA SER A 40 10.17 -3.97 2.00
C SER A 40 10.31 -4.27 0.51
N HIS A 41 9.42 -3.71 -0.32
CA HIS A 41 9.49 -3.90 -1.77
C HIS A 41 10.75 -3.25 -2.36
N MET A 42 11.11 -2.04 -1.91
CA MET A 42 12.33 -1.36 -2.33
C MET A 42 13.59 -2.15 -1.94
N LEU A 43 13.61 -2.71 -0.73
CA LEU A 43 14.72 -3.56 -0.27
C LEU A 43 14.84 -4.84 -1.08
N ILE A 44 13.72 -5.53 -1.35
CA ILE A 44 13.69 -6.74 -2.18
C ILE A 44 14.17 -6.42 -3.60
N ALA A 45 13.70 -5.32 -4.19
CA ALA A 45 14.13 -4.89 -5.52
C ALA A 45 15.64 -4.61 -5.58
N GLY A 46 16.18 -3.92 -4.57
CA GLY A 46 17.62 -3.68 -4.46
C GLY A 46 18.42 -4.99 -4.34
N PHE A 47 17.95 -5.93 -3.52
CA PHE A 47 18.57 -7.24 -3.36
C PHE A 47 18.51 -8.07 -4.65
N LEU A 48 17.38 -8.08 -5.34
CA LEU A 48 17.24 -8.73 -6.64
C LEU A 48 18.18 -8.10 -7.68
N GLY A 49 18.38 -6.78 -7.66
CA GLY A 49 19.37 -6.11 -8.50
C GLY A 49 20.80 -6.60 -8.26
N VAL A 50 21.19 -6.75 -6.98
CA VAL A 50 22.48 -7.36 -6.62
C VAL A 50 22.58 -8.79 -7.15
N LEU A 51 21.55 -9.61 -6.90
CA LEU A 51 21.51 -11.00 -7.35
C LEU A 51 21.64 -11.12 -8.87
N SER A 52 20.95 -10.26 -9.63
CA SER A 52 21.03 -10.24 -11.09
C SER A 52 22.44 -9.93 -11.59
N ILE A 53 23.12 -8.93 -11.00
CA ILE A 53 24.50 -8.58 -11.38
C ILE A 53 25.47 -9.71 -11.07
N LEU A 54 25.32 -10.38 -9.93
CA LEU A 54 26.17 -11.52 -9.57
C LEU A 54 25.89 -12.74 -10.46
N ALA A 55 24.62 -13.02 -10.76
CA ALA A 55 24.23 -14.12 -11.63
C ALA A 55 24.79 -13.96 -13.06
N CYS A 56 24.78 -12.73 -13.59
CA CYS A 56 25.43 -12.43 -14.87
C CYS A 56 26.95 -12.66 -14.87
N GLY A 57 27.61 -12.70 -13.70
CA GLY A 57 29.04 -12.95 -13.60
C GLY A 57 29.44 -14.42 -13.67
N VAL A 58 28.49 -15.35 -13.49
CA VAL A 58 28.74 -16.80 -13.50
C VAL A 58 29.32 -17.27 -14.84
N ILE A 59 28.99 -16.58 -15.93
CA ILE A 59 29.48 -16.89 -17.28
C ILE A 59 30.83 -16.22 -17.60
N ASP A 60 31.31 -15.28 -16.79
CA ASP A 60 32.53 -14.50 -17.07
C ASP A 60 33.76 -15.42 -17.24
N PRO A 61 34.00 -16.47 -16.41
CA PRO A 61 35.13 -17.40 -16.61
C PRO A 61 35.04 -18.23 -17.88
N PHE A 62 33.83 -18.42 -18.41
CA PHE A 62 33.61 -19.19 -19.64
C PHE A 62 33.87 -18.33 -20.89
N TRP A 63 33.46 -17.06 -20.89
CA TRP A 63 33.70 -16.14 -22.01
C TRP A 63 35.10 -15.53 -21.98
N MET A 64 35.63 -15.24 -20.79
CA MET A 64 36.78 -14.37 -20.59
C MET A 64 37.69 -14.90 -19.46
N PRO A 65 38.28 -16.10 -19.61
CA PRO A 65 39.01 -16.75 -18.52
C PRO A 65 40.16 -15.91 -17.96
N GLU A 66 40.88 -15.18 -18.81
CA GLU A 66 42.00 -14.32 -18.40
C GLU A 66 41.58 -13.06 -17.62
N GLN A 67 40.37 -12.56 -17.87
CA GLN A 67 39.87 -11.30 -17.29
C GLN A 67 38.83 -11.52 -16.20
N ALA A 68 38.34 -12.75 -16.04
CA ALA A 68 37.25 -13.08 -15.14
C ALA A 68 37.49 -12.61 -13.70
N GLU A 69 38.73 -12.72 -13.20
CA GLU A 69 39.05 -12.25 -11.86
C GLU A 69 38.87 -10.72 -11.72
N GLU A 70 39.33 -9.93 -12.69
CA GLU A 70 39.17 -8.48 -12.69
C GLU A 70 37.69 -8.08 -12.78
N LEU A 71 36.91 -8.76 -13.62
CA LEU A 71 35.46 -8.52 -13.75
C LEU A 71 34.71 -8.84 -12.45
N TRP A 72 35.05 -9.95 -11.79
CA TRP A 72 34.47 -10.31 -10.49
C TRP A 72 34.84 -9.32 -9.39
N ARG A 73 36.08 -8.81 -9.37
CA ARG A 73 36.48 -7.75 -8.42
C ARG A 73 35.62 -6.48 -8.61
N LEU A 74 35.34 -6.09 -9.85
CA LEU A 74 34.46 -4.94 -10.14
C LEU A 74 33.01 -5.18 -9.74
N ARG A 75 32.48 -6.41 -9.93
CA ARG A 75 31.15 -6.79 -9.44
C ARG A 75 31.07 -6.71 -7.92
N LEU A 76 32.08 -7.20 -7.20
CA LEU A 76 32.09 -7.15 -5.74
C LEU A 76 32.23 -5.72 -5.23
N LEU A 77 33.08 -4.90 -5.87
CA LEU A 77 33.25 -3.48 -5.53
C LEU A 77 31.95 -2.69 -5.64
N THR A 78 31.03 -3.11 -6.51
CA THR A 78 29.75 -2.44 -6.73
C THR A 78 28.62 -3.04 -5.89
N THR A 79 28.55 -4.36 -5.79
CA THR A 79 27.46 -5.05 -5.08
C THR A 79 27.61 -5.05 -3.56
N VAL A 80 28.83 -5.13 -3.02
CA VAL A 80 29.06 -5.13 -1.57
C VAL A 80 28.61 -3.81 -0.91
N PRO A 81 28.98 -2.61 -1.43
CA PRO A 81 28.46 -1.36 -0.88
C PRO A 81 26.93 -1.27 -0.95
N VAL A 82 26.30 -1.74 -2.03
CA VAL A 82 24.84 -1.76 -2.14
C VAL A 82 24.23 -2.66 -1.07
N LEU A 83 24.77 -3.85 -0.82
CA LEU A 83 24.29 -4.72 0.25
C LEU A 83 24.41 -4.07 1.63
N ILE A 84 25.53 -3.39 1.92
CA ILE A 84 25.74 -2.66 3.17
C ILE A 84 24.69 -1.55 3.32
N ILE A 85 24.46 -0.76 2.26
CA ILE A 85 23.44 0.29 2.24
C ILE A 85 22.06 -0.32 2.50
N LEU A 86 21.69 -1.41 1.82
CA LEU A 86 20.40 -2.09 2.02
C LEU A 86 20.23 -2.65 3.43
N MET A 87 21.31 -3.12 4.07
CA MET A 87 21.28 -3.57 5.47
C MET A 87 21.03 -2.41 6.43
N ILE A 88 21.69 -1.27 6.25
CA ILE A 88 21.48 -0.05 7.05
C ILE A 88 20.06 0.49 6.84
N SER A 89 19.55 0.39 5.61
CA SER A 89 18.21 0.84 5.23
C SER A 89 17.06 0.10 5.91
N LYS A 90 17.34 -1.01 6.62
CA LYS A 90 16.34 -1.70 7.47
C LYS A 90 16.02 -0.93 8.76
N THR A 91 16.82 0.06 9.13
CA THR A 91 16.62 0.84 10.35
C THR A 91 15.50 1.87 10.20
N ARG A 92 14.83 2.21 11.31
CA ARG A 92 13.76 3.23 11.32
C ARG A 92 14.24 4.61 10.84
N LEU A 93 15.50 4.95 11.09
CA LEU A 93 16.10 6.23 10.68
C LEU A 93 16.19 6.35 9.15
N ALA A 94 16.47 5.25 8.46
CA ALA A 94 16.65 5.24 7.01
C ALA A 94 15.33 5.25 6.22
N MET A 95 14.19 4.99 6.87
CA MET A 95 12.88 4.93 6.20
C MET A 95 12.56 6.22 5.43
N ASN A 96 12.86 7.39 6.01
CA ASN A 96 12.58 8.69 5.38
C ASN A 96 13.49 9.00 4.18
N TYR A 97 14.58 8.27 4.02
CA TYR A 97 15.59 8.50 2.97
C TYR A 97 15.61 7.39 1.90
N MET A 98 14.58 6.54 1.86
CA MET A 98 14.58 5.40 0.93
C MET A 98 14.67 5.81 -0.54
N GLN A 99 13.98 6.88 -0.96
CA GLN A 99 14.01 7.36 -2.34
C GLN A 99 15.43 7.75 -2.82
N PRO A 100 16.16 8.65 -2.14
CA PRO A 100 17.53 8.97 -2.52
C PRO A 100 18.47 7.77 -2.39
N ILE A 101 18.28 6.89 -1.39
CA ILE A 101 19.11 5.69 -1.24
C ILE A 101 18.96 4.75 -2.44
N VAL A 102 17.72 4.45 -2.86
CA VAL A 102 17.45 3.58 -4.01
C VAL A 102 17.99 4.19 -5.30
N ALA A 103 17.81 5.51 -5.50
CA ALA A 103 18.38 6.23 -6.64
C ALA A 103 19.92 6.14 -6.68
N ALA A 104 20.59 6.29 -5.52
CA ALA A 104 22.04 6.19 -5.41
C ALA A 104 22.54 4.77 -5.72
N CYS A 105 21.90 3.74 -5.16
CA CYS A 105 22.21 2.34 -5.46
C CYS A 105 22.06 2.03 -6.96
N ALA A 106 21.01 2.55 -7.60
CA ALA A 106 20.80 2.39 -9.02
C ALA A 106 21.91 3.04 -9.86
N CYS A 107 22.33 4.26 -9.51
CA CYS A 107 23.45 4.92 -10.17
C CYS A 107 24.76 4.14 -10.01
N LEU A 108 24.98 3.56 -8.82
CA LEU A 108 26.14 2.71 -8.54
C LEU A 108 26.14 1.43 -9.37
N PHE A 109 24.98 0.81 -9.59
CA PHE A 109 24.85 -0.33 -10.50
C PHE A 109 25.22 0.02 -11.94
N VAL A 110 24.74 1.15 -12.45
CA VAL A 110 25.10 1.63 -13.80
C VAL A 110 26.61 1.88 -13.90
N ALA A 111 27.20 2.56 -12.90
CA ALA A 111 28.65 2.77 -12.84
C ALA A 111 29.44 1.45 -12.84
N GLY A 112 28.97 0.46 -12.09
CA GLY A 112 29.59 -0.87 -12.03
C GLY A 112 29.57 -1.61 -13.36
N VAL A 113 28.43 -1.60 -14.04
CA VAL A 113 28.30 -2.25 -15.35
C VAL A 113 29.19 -1.56 -16.40
N ILE A 114 29.33 -0.23 -16.35
CA ILE A 114 30.25 0.50 -17.24
C ILE A 114 31.70 0.11 -16.94
N ALA A 115 32.09 0.04 -15.67
CA ALA A 115 33.45 -0.37 -15.31
C ALA A 115 33.78 -1.78 -15.84
N ILE A 116 32.83 -2.72 -15.73
CA ILE A 116 32.94 -4.07 -16.30
C ILE A 116 33.05 -4.00 -17.83
N SER A 117 32.18 -3.23 -18.48
CA SER A 117 32.15 -3.04 -19.93
C SER A 117 33.48 -2.51 -20.49
N LEU A 118 34.10 -1.54 -19.82
CA LEU A 118 35.38 -0.95 -20.23
C LEU A 118 36.58 -1.91 -20.08
N LYS A 119 36.48 -2.90 -19.19
CA LYS A 119 37.54 -3.90 -18.96
C LYS A 119 37.36 -5.19 -19.76
N ALA A 120 36.15 -5.44 -20.24
CA ALA A 120 35.85 -6.56 -21.11
C ALA A 120 36.50 -6.39 -22.49
N THR A 121 37.06 -7.48 -23.04
CA THR A 121 37.46 -7.56 -24.45
C THR A 121 36.28 -7.55 -25.43
N ALA A 122 36.54 -7.05 -26.64
CA ALA A 122 35.61 -7.18 -27.75
C ALA A 122 35.49 -8.66 -28.18
N PRO A 123 34.28 -9.14 -28.54
CA PRO A 123 33.02 -8.39 -28.66
C PRO A 123 32.16 -8.34 -27.38
N PHE A 124 32.64 -8.89 -26.26
CA PHE A 124 31.84 -9.05 -25.04
C PHE A 124 31.54 -7.72 -24.32
N ASN A 125 32.41 -6.72 -24.45
CA ASN A 125 32.16 -5.36 -23.99
C ASN A 125 30.82 -4.78 -24.47
N TYR A 126 30.43 -5.05 -25.72
CA TYR A 126 29.14 -4.59 -26.27
C TYR A 126 27.94 -5.22 -25.54
N PHE A 127 28.05 -6.46 -25.07
CA PHE A 127 26.99 -7.11 -24.29
C PHE A 127 26.82 -6.45 -22.92
N TYR A 128 27.92 -6.16 -22.22
CA TYR A 128 27.86 -5.44 -20.94
C TYR A 128 27.34 -4.02 -21.14
N ALA A 129 27.77 -3.30 -22.17
CA ALA A 129 27.22 -2.00 -22.51
C ALA A 129 25.70 -2.08 -22.75
N SER A 130 25.24 -3.05 -23.53
CA SER A 130 23.81 -3.23 -23.81
C SER A 130 23.03 -3.59 -22.53
N SER A 131 23.63 -4.33 -21.59
CA SER A 131 23.01 -4.70 -20.32
C SER A 131 22.67 -3.51 -19.42
N ILE A 132 23.31 -2.35 -19.60
CA ILE A 132 22.99 -1.10 -18.89
C ILE A 132 21.50 -0.74 -19.06
N THR A 133 20.96 -0.96 -20.26
CA THR A 133 19.57 -0.61 -20.58
C THR A 133 18.57 -1.51 -19.85
N VAL A 134 18.91 -2.79 -19.70
CA VAL A 134 18.16 -3.76 -18.90
C VAL A 134 18.23 -3.38 -17.42
N VAL A 135 19.40 -3.01 -16.90
CA VAL A 135 19.56 -2.57 -15.51
C VAL A 135 18.73 -1.32 -15.24
N MET A 136 18.79 -0.31 -16.13
CA MET A 136 17.95 0.89 -16.02
C MET A 136 16.47 0.50 -15.94
N LEU A 137 15.96 -0.27 -16.91
CA LEU A 137 14.55 -0.66 -16.95
C LEU A 137 14.11 -1.41 -15.68
N VAL A 138 14.89 -2.41 -15.25
CA VAL A 138 14.58 -3.23 -14.07
C VAL A 138 14.55 -2.40 -12.81
N VAL A 139 15.52 -1.48 -12.64
CA VAL A 139 15.53 -0.55 -11.51
C VAL A 139 14.25 0.27 -11.51
N PHE A 140 13.91 0.98 -12.59
CA PHE A 140 12.76 1.87 -12.60
C PHE A 140 11.42 1.15 -12.37
N VAL A 141 11.29 -0.08 -12.89
CA VAL A 141 10.06 -0.87 -12.75
C VAL A 141 9.93 -1.49 -11.35
N LEU A 142 11.00 -2.11 -10.83
CA LEU A 142 10.91 -2.89 -9.58
C LEU A 142 11.14 -2.06 -8.32
N SER A 143 11.96 -1.01 -8.40
CA SER A 143 12.45 -0.30 -7.21
C SER A 143 11.46 0.66 -6.57
N ARG A 144 10.26 0.84 -7.17
CA ARG A 144 9.23 1.78 -6.68
C ARG A 144 9.82 3.19 -6.47
N LEU A 145 10.67 3.63 -7.39
CA LEU A 145 11.20 4.98 -7.37
C LEU A 145 10.07 5.95 -7.77
N GLN A 146 9.93 7.07 -7.07
CA GLN A 146 9.00 8.13 -7.48
C GLN A 146 9.58 8.92 -8.66
N PHE A 147 8.71 9.45 -9.52
CA PHE A 147 9.03 10.09 -10.78
C PHE A 147 10.08 11.19 -10.67
N MET A 148 9.98 12.07 -9.67
CA MET A 148 10.97 13.13 -9.44
C MET A 148 12.38 12.57 -9.17
N TRP A 149 12.47 11.57 -8.30
CA TRP A 149 13.72 10.86 -8.01
C TRP A 149 14.19 10.05 -9.22
N GLY A 150 13.25 9.54 -10.01
CA GLY A 150 13.53 8.86 -11.26
C GLY A 150 14.17 9.76 -12.31
N CYS A 151 13.66 10.97 -12.50
CA CYS A 151 14.26 11.98 -13.37
C CYS A 151 15.69 12.32 -12.93
N LEU A 152 15.89 12.53 -11.63
CA LEU A 152 17.22 12.81 -11.06
C LEU A 152 18.19 11.65 -11.28
N ALA A 153 17.76 10.42 -10.97
CA ALA A 153 18.57 9.22 -11.16
C ALA A 153 18.92 9.01 -12.65
N ALA A 154 17.95 9.17 -13.56
CA ALA A 154 18.17 9.05 -14.99
C ALA A 154 19.21 10.07 -15.50
N ALA A 155 19.13 11.32 -15.05
CA ALA A 155 20.10 12.35 -15.41
C ALA A 155 21.52 11.99 -14.93
N ILE A 156 21.65 11.55 -13.67
CA ILE A 156 22.94 11.14 -13.11
C ILE A 156 23.49 9.92 -13.85
N MET A 157 22.67 8.90 -14.12
CA MET A 157 23.09 7.73 -14.88
C MET A 157 23.56 8.09 -16.29
N MET A 158 22.88 9.03 -16.97
CA MET A 158 23.29 9.49 -18.30
C MET A 158 24.65 10.19 -18.28
N VAL A 159 24.91 10.99 -17.23
CA VAL A 159 26.23 11.59 -17.02
C VAL A 159 27.28 10.50 -16.78
N ILE A 160 26.98 9.50 -15.94
CA ILE A 160 27.89 8.39 -15.66
C ILE A 160 28.22 7.59 -16.93
N VAL A 161 27.20 7.27 -17.75
CA VAL A 161 27.37 6.57 -19.03
C VAL A 161 28.28 7.36 -19.97
N ASN A 162 27.98 8.64 -20.18
CA ASN A 162 28.76 9.46 -21.11
C ASN A 162 30.18 9.73 -20.60
N ALA A 163 30.35 10.07 -19.33
CA ALA A 163 31.66 10.28 -18.73
C ALA A 163 32.50 9.00 -18.76
N GLY A 164 31.92 7.85 -18.41
CA GLY A 164 32.64 6.58 -18.38
C GLY A 164 33.18 6.18 -19.76
N TYR A 165 32.34 6.21 -20.80
CA TYR A 165 32.74 5.81 -22.15
C TYR A 165 33.65 6.84 -22.84
N THR A 166 33.49 8.13 -22.57
CA THR A 166 34.39 9.16 -23.10
C THR A 166 35.78 9.10 -22.46
N LEU A 167 35.86 8.95 -21.13
CA LEU A 167 37.13 8.78 -20.42
C LEU A 167 37.82 7.45 -20.78
N GLY A 168 37.03 6.41 -21.06
CA GLY A 168 37.51 5.12 -21.57
C GLY A 168 37.98 5.14 -23.03
N GLN A 169 37.93 6.30 -23.71
CA GLN A 169 38.34 6.48 -25.12
C GLN A 169 37.70 5.47 -26.08
N THR A 170 36.43 5.11 -25.86
CA THR A 170 35.73 4.13 -26.71
C THR A 170 35.41 4.68 -28.10
N ASP A 171 35.24 3.77 -29.08
CA ASP A 171 34.84 4.11 -30.45
C ASP A 171 33.54 4.92 -30.46
N LEU A 172 33.52 6.00 -31.26
CA LEU A 172 32.37 6.87 -31.49
C LEU A 172 31.11 6.07 -31.86
N LYS A 173 31.26 4.98 -32.63
CA LYS A 173 30.12 4.13 -33.01
C LYS A 173 29.45 3.49 -31.80
N MET A 174 30.25 3.03 -30.83
CA MET A 174 29.75 2.46 -29.57
C MET A 174 29.06 3.52 -28.73
N LEU A 175 29.65 4.72 -28.64
CA LEU A 175 29.08 5.84 -27.88
C LEU A 175 27.74 6.30 -28.43
N VAL A 176 27.60 6.38 -29.76
CA VAL A 176 26.33 6.72 -30.41
C VAL A 176 25.28 5.63 -30.16
N ALA A 177 25.65 4.35 -30.31
CA ALA A 177 24.74 3.23 -30.10
C ALA A 177 24.24 3.17 -28.65
N ILE A 178 25.12 3.29 -27.65
CA ILE A 178 24.71 3.23 -26.25
C ILE A 178 23.83 4.42 -25.86
N ASN A 179 24.16 5.64 -26.29
CA ASN A 179 23.33 6.80 -26.02
C ASN A 179 21.93 6.67 -26.65
N PHE A 180 21.85 6.19 -27.89
CA PHE A 180 20.57 5.97 -28.54
C PHE A 180 19.68 5.00 -27.75
N ILE A 181 20.21 3.83 -27.37
CA ILE A 181 19.43 2.83 -26.62
C ILE A 181 19.12 3.34 -25.21
N SER A 182 20.08 3.96 -24.51
CA SER A 182 19.86 4.51 -23.18
C SER A 182 18.79 5.61 -23.17
N ILE A 183 18.73 6.49 -24.17
CA ILE A 183 17.69 7.54 -24.25
C ILE A 183 16.32 6.90 -24.37
N ILE A 184 16.16 5.93 -25.26
CA ILE A 184 14.91 5.19 -25.43
C ILE A 184 14.51 4.50 -24.12
N SER A 185 15.44 3.79 -23.48
CA SER A 185 15.19 3.12 -22.20
C SER A 185 14.79 4.11 -21.10
N VAL A 186 15.42 5.28 -21.02
CA VAL A 186 15.06 6.32 -20.04
C VAL A 186 13.65 6.86 -20.31
N VAL A 187 13.30 7.16 -21.56
CA VAL A 187 11.96 7.66 -21.90
C VAL A 187 10.88 6.66 -21.47
N PHE A 188 11.02 5.38 -21.83
CA PHE A 188 10.06 4.35 -21.42
C PHE A 188 10.04 4.11 -19.91
N SER A 189 11.21 4.13 -19.26
CA SER A 189 11.31 3.92 -17.82
C SER A 189 10.68 5.06 -17.02
N LEU A 190 10.87 6.31 -17.43
CA LEU A 190 10.25 7.48 -16.81
C LEU A 190 8.74 7.51 -17.07
N LEU A 191 8.29 7.15 -18.26
CA LEU A 191 6.86 7.00 -18.55
C LEU A 191 6.24 5.92 -17.67
N GLY A 192 6.87 4.76 -17.55
CA GLY A 192 6.42 3.68 -16.68
C GLY A 192 6.37 4.12 -15.21
N THR A 193 7.42 4.80 -14.74
CA THR A 193 7.49 5.34 -13.37
C THR A 193 6.37 6.35 -13.11
N PHE A 194 6.11 7.25 -14.07
CA PHE A 194 5.02 8.21 -14.00
C PHE A 194 3.65 7.54 -13.90
N LEU A 195 3.38 6.55 -14.77
CA LEU A 195 2.10 5.83 -14.78
C LEU A 195 1.88 5.04 -13.49
N VAL A 196 2.93 4.37 -12.98
CA VAL A 196 2.86 3.62 -11.73
C VAL A 196 2.63 4.56 -10.55
N GLU A 197 3.39 5.65 -10.42
CA GLU A 197 3.18 6.61 -9.33
C GLU A 197 1.79 7.24 -9.39
N ARG A 198 1.32 7.61 -10.58
CA ARG A 198 -0.04 8.13 -10.77
C ARG A 198 -1.09 7.13 -10.30
N GLY A 199 -0.96 5.86 -10.68
CA GLY A 199 -1.88 4.80 -10.22
C GLY A 199 -1.84 4.61 -8.71
N LEU A 200 -0.66 4.67 -8.08
CA LEU A 200 -0.52 4.57 -6.62
C LEU A 200 -1.18 5.73 -5.89
N ARG A 201 -1.03 6.95 -6.41
CA ARG A 201 -1.66 8.16 -5.86
C ARG A 201 -3.19 8.11 -6.01
N GLN A 202 -3.71 7.64 -7.13
CA GLN A 202 -5.16 7.43 -7.31
C GLN A 202 -5.71 6.36 -6.37
N ASN A 203 -5.02 5.23 -6.24
CA ASN A 203 -5.41 4.15 -5.32
C ASN A 203 -5.41 4.63 -3.87
N TYR A 204 -4.47 5.52 -3.49
CA TYR A 204 -4.45 6.13 -2.17
C TYR A 204 -5.72 6.97 -1.93
N LEU A 205 -6.05 7.88 -2.85
CA LEU A 205 -7.27 8.70 -2.75
C LEU A 205 -8.54 7.84 -2.70
N GLN A 206 -8.63 6.81 -3.54
CA GLN A 206 -9.77 5.89 -3.57
C GLN A 206 -9.88 5.10 -2.26
N SER A 207 -8.78 4.59 -1.72
CA SER A 207 -8.76 3.90 -0.43
C SER A 207 -9.23 4.81 0.71
N ARG A 208 -8.91 6.11 0.66
CA ARG A 208 -9.37 7.10 1.63
C ARG A 208 -10.87 7.34 1.54
N LEU A 209 -11.39 7.58 0.34
CA LEU A 209 -12.82 7.75 0.11
C LEU A 209 -13.62 6.52 0.55
N LEU A 210 -13.17 5.32 0.19
CA LEU A 210 -13.82 4.08 0.62
C LEU A 210 -13.80 3.88 2.13
N SER A 211 -12.72 4.27 2.82
CA SER A 211 -12.68 4.18 4.29
C SER A 211 -13.71 5.07 4.96
N PHE A 212 -13.99 6.24 4.36
CA PHE A 212 -15.00 7.16 4.83
C PHE A 212 -16.42 6.64 4.56
N GLU A 213 -16.71 6.20 3.33
CA GLU A 213 -18.04 5.66 2.97
C GLU A 213 -18.40 4.43 3.83
N ASN A 214 -17.42 3.56 4.13
CA ASN A 214 -17.63 2.43 5.04
C ASN A 214 -17.96 2.87 6.48
N HIS A 215 -17.36 3.96 6.95
CA HIS A 215 -17.65 4.50 8.27
C HIS A 215 -19.08 5.05 8.34
N ASP A 216 -19.48 5.86 7.37
CA ASP A 216 -20.84 6.42 7.27
C ASP A 216 -21.90 5.32 7.15
N LEU A 217 -21.66 4.31 6.32
CA LEU A 217 -22.53 3.13 6.23
C LEU A 217 -22.63 2.40 7.56
N GLY A 218 -21.52 2.28 8.29
CA GLY A 218 -21.48 1.71 9.64
C GLY A 218 -22.37 2.48 10.62
N GLU A 219 -22.25 3.81 10.65
CA GLU A 219 -23.07 4.67 11.53
C GLU A 219 -24.56 4.63 11.15
N ALA A 220 -24.88 4.71 9.86
CA ALA A 220 -26.25 4.62 9.37
C ALA A 220 -26.89 3.27 9.73
N ASN A 221 -26.13 2.17 9.59
CA ASN A 221 -26.58 0.84 9.98
C ASN A 221 -26.82 0.74 11.49
N LEU A 222 -25.92 1.28 12.32
CA LEU A 222 -26.13 1.36 13.78
C LEU A 222 -27.38 2.18 14.12
N ARG A 223 -27.61 3.30 13.43
CA ARG A 223 -28.81 4.13 13.64
C ARG A 223 -30.09 3.42 13.22
N LEU A 224 -30.09 2.68 12.12
CA LEU A 224 -31.20 1.82 11.72
C LEU A 224 -31.46 0.70 12.73
N GLN A 225 -30.40 0.08 13.25
CA GLN A 225 -30.53 -0.94 14.31
C GLN A 225 -31.13 -0.35 15.59
N TYR A 226 -30.75 0.88 15.96
CA TYR A 226 -31.37 1.60 17.07
C TYR A 226 -32.85 1.93 16.82
N LEU A 227 -33.19 2.45 15.63
CA LEU A 227 -34.57 2.79 15.28
C LEU A 227 -35.49 1.55 15.21
N THR A 228 -34.92 0.39 14.92
CA THR A 228 -35.64 -0.90 14.90
C THR A 228 -35.54 -1.66 16.22
N ALA A 229 -35.18 -1.01 17.34
CA ALA A 229 -35.07 -1.66 18.65
C ALA A 229 -36.41 -1.97 19.33
N ILE A 230 -37.51 -1.42 18.82
CA ILE A 230 -38.85 -1.55 19.40
C ILE A 230 -39.71 -2.51 18.57
N ASP A 231 -40.48 -3.35 19.25
CA ASP A 231 -41.49 -4.21 18.63
C ASP A 231 -42.68 -3.37 18.14
N GLY A 232 -43.06 -3.56 16.87
CA GLY A 232 -44.08 -2.73 16.22
C GLY A 232 -45.50 -2.92 16.75
N LEU A 233 -45.79 -4.06 17.39
CA LEU A 233 -47.12 -4.35 17.93
C LEU A 233 -47.26 -3.87 19.38
N THR A 234 -46.29 -4.22 20.21
CA THR A 234 -46.32 -4.05 21.68
C THR A 234 -45.60 -2.79 22.16
N LEU A 235 -44.80 -2.15 21.30
CA LEU A 235 -44.01 -0.94 21.58
C LEU A 235 -43.00 -1.09 22.74
N ILE A 236 -42.67 -2.32 23.14
CA ILE A 236 -41.56 -2.64 24.06
C ILE A 236 -40.31 -3.05 23.27
N ALA A 237 -39.16 -3.11 23.93
CA ALA A 237 -37.90 -3.54 23.33
C ALA A 237 -38.07 -4.93 22.69
N ASN A 238 -37.72 -5.07 21.41
CA ASN A 238 -37.81 -6.35 20.75
C ASN A 238 -36.71 -7.31 21.22
N ARG A 239 -36.81 -8.57 20.80
CA ARG A 239 -35.83 -9.61 21.16
C ARG A 239 -34.38 -9.21 20.86
N ARG A 240 -34.14 -8.50 19.75
CA ARG A 240 -32.80 -8.06 19.36
C ARG A 240 -32.23 -7.05 20.38
N SER A 241 -33.07 -6.11 20.83
CA SER A 241 -32.70 -5.17 21.89
C SER A 241 -32.45 -5.89 23.22
N MET A 242 -33.27 -6.89 23.56
CA MET A 242 -33.05 -7.75 24.73
C MET A 242 -31.69 -8.46 24.67
N ASP A 243 -31.32 -9.09 23.56
CA ASP A 243 -30.06 -9.83 23.43
C ASP A 243 -28.82 -8.93 23.59
N VAL A 244 -28.85 -7.72 23.01
CA VAL A 244 -27.77 -6.72 23.13
C VAL A 244 -27.64 -6.21 24.57
N ASN A 245 -28.77 -5.86 25.20
CA ASN A 245 -28.77 -5.33 26.56
C ASN A 245 -28.39 -6.41 27.58
N LEU A 246 -28.87 -7.65 27.40
CA LEU A 246 -28.52 -8.77 28.27
C LEU A 246 -27.02 -9.04 28.27
N THR A 247 -26.37 -8.99 27.10
CA THR A 247 -24.91 -9.13 26.98
C THR A 247 -24.18 -8.02 27.74
N THR A 248 -24.65 -6.79 27.62
CA THR A 248 -24.07 -5.62 28.30
C THR A 248 -24.22 -5.71 29.82
N GLU A 249 -25.41 -6.05 30.30
CA GLU A 249 -25.70 -6.19 31.73
C GLU A 249 -25.00 -7.40 32.35
N TRP A 250 -24.85 -8.51 31.60
CA TRP A 250 -24.03 -9.65 32.03
C TRP A 250 -22.58 -9.25 32.30
N GLN A 251 -21.96 -8.51 31.37
CA GLN A 251 -20.59 -8.00 31.54
C GLN A 251 -20.47 -7.02 32.71
N ARG A 252 -21.50 -6.20 32.95
CA ARG A 252 -21.56 -5.27 34.08
C ARG A 252 -21.67 -6.02 35.41
N ALA A 253 -22.56 -7.00 35.49
CA ALA A 253 -22.78 -7.84 36.66
C ALA A 253 -21.48 -8.60 37.05
N LEU A 254 -20.77 -9.16 36.06
CA LEU A 254 -19.46 -9.78 36.25
C LEU A 254 -18.44 -8.83 36.86
N ARG A 255 -18.33 -7.59 36.35
CA ARG A 255 -17.37 -6.59 36.87
C ARG A 255 -17.71 -6.13 38.28
N LYS A 256 -19.01 -5.92 38.57
CA LYS A 256 -19.49 -5.46 39.88
C LYS A 256 -19.65 -6.58 40.90
N ARG A 257 -19.55 -7.85 40.48
CA ARG A 257 -19.89 -9.04 41.28
C ARG A 257 -21.32 -8.99 41.84
N GLU A 258 -22.24 -8.47 41.03
CA GLU A 258 -23.65 -8.39 41.36
C GLU A 258 -24.42 -9.53 40.69
N PRO A 259 -25.47 -10.10 41.32
CA PRO A 259 -26.30 -11.11 40.69
C PRO A 259 -27.17 -10.49 39.58
N LEU A 260 -27.29 -11.18 38.43
CA LEU A 260 -28.20 -10.83 37.34
C LEU A 260 -29.34 -11.85 37.27
N GLY A 261 -30.59 -11.37 37.27
CA GLY A 261 -31.80 -12.18 37.09
C GLY A 261 -32.45 -11.92 35.74
N VAL A 262 -32.98 -12.96 35.11
CA VAL A 262 -33.77 -12.89 33.87
C VAL A 262 -35.10 -13.59 34.11
N VAL A 263 -36.19 -12.97 33.65
CA VAL A 263 -37.55 -13.51 33.76
C VAL A 263 -38.09 -13.75 32.35
N MET A 264 -38.57 -14.97 32.11
CA MET A 264 -39.31 -15.32 30.90
C MET A 264 -40.80 -15.38 31.25
N ILE A 265 -41.63 -14.74 30.43
CA ILE A 265 -43.07 -14.62 30.65
C ILE A 265 -43.77 -15.14 29.39
N ASP A 266 -44.79 -15.97 29.57
CA ASP A 266 -45.66 -16.46 28.52
C ASP A 266 -47.12 -16.18 28.90
N VAL A 267 -47.99 -15.94 27.92
CA VAL A 267 -49.42 -15.69 28.17
C VAL A 267 -50.16 -17.02 28.14
N ASP A 268 -50.68 -17.43 29.29
CA ASP A 268 -51.38 -18.71 29.42
C ASP A 268 -52.58 -18.82 28.46
N HIS A 269 -52.69 -19.97 27.80
CA HIS A 269 -53.79 -20.29 26.87
C HIS A 269 -53.99 -19.29 25.72
N PHE A 270 -52.99 -18.49 25.34
CA PHE A 270 -53.12 -17.43 24.32
C PHE A 270 -53.64 -17.92 22.96
N LYS A 271 -53.32 -19.15 22.56
CA LYS A 271 -53.85 -19.76 21.33
C LYS A 271 -55.37 -19.93 21.38
N LEU A 272 -55.91 -20.45 22.48
CA LEU A 272 -57.36 -20.63 22.65
C LEU A 272 -58.08 -19.27 22.65
N PHE A 273 -57.46 -18.25 23.24
CA PHE A 273 -57.97 -16.88 23.20
C PHE A 273 -58.06 -16.35 21.77
N ASN A 274 -56.98 -16.47 20.98
CA ASN A 274 -56.96 -16.09 19.57
C ASN A 274 -57.99 -16.84 18.73
N ASP A 275 -58.13 -18.14 18.95
CA ASP A 275 -59.07 -18.99 18.22
C ASP A 275 -60.54 -18.61 18.53
N THR A 276 -60.80 -18.06 19.72
CA THR A 276 -62.15 -17.68 20.19
C THR A 276 -62.53 -16.24 19.81
N TYR A 277 -61.60 -15.29 19.97
CA TYR A 277 -61.87 -13.85 19.84
C TYR A 277 -61.23 -13.21 18.60
N GLY A 278 -60.45 -13.99 17.84
CA GLY A 278 -59.74 -13.53 16.65
C GLY A 278 -58.41 -12.85 16.96
N HIS A 279 -57.53 -12.81 15.95
CA HIS A 279 -56.17 -12.28 16.09
C HIS A 279 -56.10 -10.79 16.47
N GLN A 280 -57.05 -9.97 16.06
CA GLN A 280 -57.09 -8.56 16.46
C GLN A 280 -57.27 -8.39 17.97
N ALA A 281 -58.15 -9.18 18.59
CA ALA A 281 -58.31 -9.19 20.05
C ALA A 281 -57.05 -9.72 20.75
N GLY A 282 -56.36 -10.68 20.13
CA GLY A 282 -55.05 -11.16 20.57
C GLY A 282 -53.98 -10.07 20.58
N ASP A 283 -53.90 -9.28 19.52
CA ASP A 283 -52.99 -8.14 19.40
C ASP A 283 -53.24 -7.08 20.48
N GLU A 284 -54.50 -6.80 20.80
CA GLU A 284 -54.89 -5.92 21.91
C GLU A 284 -54.48 -6.49 23.27
N CYS A 285 -54.72 -7.78 23.50
CA CYS A 285 -54.27 -8.47 24.71
C CYS A 285 -52.74 -8.36 24.88
N LEU A 286 -51.95 -8.57 23.82
CA LEU A 286 -50.50 -8.41 23.87
C LEU A 286 -50.07 -6.97 24.17
N ARG A 287 -50.76 -5.96 23.63
CA ARG A 287 -50.49 -4.54 23.96
C ARG A 287 -50.76 -4.23 25.42
N GLU A 288 -51.85 -4.76 25.98
CA GLU A 288 -52.17 -4.57 27.40
C GLU A 288 -51.14 -5.23 28.32
N VAL A 289 -50.75 -6.47 28.02
CA VAL A 289 -49.70 -7.19 28.77
C VAL A 289 -48.38 -6.43 28.70
N ALA A 290 -47.97 -6.00 27.50
CA ALA A 290 -46.74 -5.22 27.32
C ALA A 290 -46.78 -3.88 28.06
N GLY A 291 -47.92 -3.21 28.06
CA GLY A 291 -48.17 -1.99 28.85
C GLY A 291 -47.97 -2.22 30.34
N ALA A 292 -48.58 -3.28 30.88
CA ALA A 292 -48.42 -3.67 32.28
C ALA A 292 -46.94 -3.93 32.63
N LEU A 293 -46.22 -4.69 31.80
CA LEU A 293 -44.79 -4.97 32.02
C LEU A 293 -43.92 -3.71 32.03
N LYS A 294 -44.19 -2.77 31.11
CA LYS A 294 -43.49 -1.48 31.05
C LYS A 294 -43.69 -0.67 32.33
N ASP A 295 -44.88 -0.73 32.93
CA ASP A 295 -45.17 -0.03 34.18
C ASP A 295 -44.47 -0.60 35.41
N PHE A 296 -44.13 -1.89 35.43
CA PHE A 296 -43.38 -2.50 36.53
C PHE A 296 -41.85 -2.34 36.37
N ALA A 297 -41.34 -2.28 35.13
CA ALA A 297 -39.92 -2.19 34.83
C ALA A 297 -39.38 -0.73 34.86
N ARG A 298 -39.45 -0.06 36.03
CA ARG A 298 -39.14 1.38 36.17
C ARG A 298 -37.71 1.72 36.57
N ARG A 299 -36.86 0.73 36.85
CA ARG A 299 -35.49 0.98 37.31
C ARG A 299 -34.57 1.19 36.09
N PRO A 300 -33.89 2.35 35.96
CA PRO A 300 -32.86 2.50 34.94
C PRO A 300 -31.70 1.54 35.23
N GLY A 301 -31.28 0.81 34.20
CA GLY A 301 -30.07 0.00 34.18
C GLY A 301 -28.85 0.86 33.93
#